data_AF-A0A0Q9LRT1-F1
#
_entry.id   AF-A0A0Q9LRT1-F1
#
_cell.length_a   1.000
_cell.length_b   1.000
_cell.length_c   1.000
_cell.angle_alpha   90.00
_cell.angle_beta   90.00
_cell.angle_gamma   90.00
#
_symmetry.space_group_name_H-M   'P 1'
#
loop_
_entity.id
_entity.type
_entity.pdbx_description
1 polymer ?
#
loop_
_entity_poly.entity_id
_entity_poly.type
_entity_poly.pdbx_seq_one_letter_code
_entity_poly.pdbx_strand_id
1 'polypeptide(L)'
;MEQQQIGKRSIALPITLVILVFSLIGNVFLYSQLLQHKQEQKFVKGQGIYEAAAESRQFLDAMIPQLDSLLQSKSMEERLVLKFDAGKLAADGRALAELTAEAAGISAEPETLDSHLPLTYLSDVENGLQTIGRYEGPLSEAERAYILALKSSFEAMSGIMKGFNTNIGDNRSAIIRLSSGLDWTQLVAKLQKMMLEQPAKLAA
;
A
#
# COMPACT_ATOMS: atom_id res chain seq x y z
N MET A 1 -17.85 81.06 36.51
CA MET A 1 -16.85 80.05 36.89
C MET A 1 -17.07 78.85 35.99
N GLU A 2 -16.12 78.62 35.08
CA GLU A 2 -16.20 77.61 34.03
C GLU A 2 -16.03 76.20 34.62
N GLN A 3 -16.99 75.31 34.35
CA GLN A 3 -16.81 73.88 34.58
C GLN A 3 -15.99 73.29 33.43
N GLN A 4 -14.69 73.05 33.68
CA GLN A 4 -13.88 72.21 32.82
C GLN A 4 -14.44 70.77 32.83
N GLN A 5 -15.22 70.41 31.80
CA GLN A 5 -15.47 69.01 31.49
C GLN A 5 -14.16 68.39 30.97
N ILE A 6 -13.45 67.70 31.85
CA ILE A 6 -12.32 66.85 31.49
C ILE A 6 -12.89 65.72 30.60
N GLY A 7 -12.67 65.84 29.29
CA GLY A 7 -13.08 64.83 28.32
C GLY A 7 -12.47 63.48 28.67
N LYS A 8 -13.30 62.51 29.07
CA LYS A 8 -12.90 61.11 29.25
C LYS A 8 -12.36 60.60 27.92
N ARG A 9 -11.03 60.53 27.76
CA ARG A 9 -10.41 59.87 26.60
C ARG A 9 -10.98 58.46 26.50
N SER A 10 -11.57 58.11 25.35
CA SER A 10 -12.19 56.81 25.15
C SER A 10 -11.12 55.71 25.10
N ILE A 11 -10.87 55.06 26.25
CA ILE A 11 -9.93 53.92 26.38
C ILE A 11 -10.57 52.62 25.84
N ALA A 12 -11.88 52.61 25.59
CA ALA A 12 -12.59 51.45 25.05
C ALA A 12 -12.05 51.04 23.66
N LEU A 13 -11.77 52.00 22.78
CA LEU A 13 -11.28 51.76 21.42
C LEU A 13 -9.93 51.01 21.41
N PRO A 14 -8.86 51.48 22.11
CA PRO A 14 -7.60 50.74 22.15
C PRO A 14 -7.72 49.37 22.82
N ILE A 15 -8.55 49.21 23.85
CA ILE A 15 -8.79 47.90 24.48
C ILE A 15 -9.44 46.93 23.49
N THR A 16 -10.49 47.36 22.79
CA THR A 16 -11.16 46.51 21.78
C THR A 16 -10.22 46.13 20.63
N LEU A 17 -9.33 47.03 20.24
CA LEU A 17 -8.36 46.78 19.18
C LEU A 17 -7.31 45.76 19.62
N VAL A 18 -6.84 45.84 20.88
CA VAL A 18 -5.95 44.83 21.47
C VAL A 18 -6.65 43.45 21.53
N ILE A 19 -7.88 43.38 22.03
CA ILE A 19 -8.65 42.12 22.08
C ILE A 19 -8.85 41.54 20.67
N LEU A 20 -9.17 42.40 19.69
CA LEU A 20 -9.34 41.97 18.29
C LEU A 20 -8.04 41.38 17.72
N VAL A 21 -6.89 42.03 17.97
CA VAL A 21 -5.58 41.53 17.51
C VAL A 21 -5.25 40.21 18.19
N PHE A 22 -5.45 40.07 19.50
CA PHE A 22 -5.25 38.80 20.21
C PHE A 22 -6.16 37.69 19.68
N SER A 23 -7.43 38.00 19.39
CA SER A 23 -8.36 37.05 18.78
C SER A 23 -7.92 36.61 17.39
N LEU A 24 -7.43 37.55 16.57
CA LEU A 24 -6.93 37.25 15.22
C LEU A 24 -5.68 36.35 15.29
N ILE A 25 -4.72 36.68 16.15
CA ILE A 25 -3.50 35.88 16.37
C ILE A 25 -3.87 34.48 16.85
N GLY A 26 -4.80 34.37 17.81
CA GLY A 26 -5.30 33.09 18.31
C GLY A 26 -5.90 32.22 17.19
N ASN A 27 -6.73 32.78 16.33
CA ASN A 27 -7.33 32.05 15.22
C ASN A 27 -6.29 31.58 14.19
N VAL A 28 -5.33 32.44 13.83
CA VAL A 28 -4.24 32.07 12.91
C VAL A 28 -3.38 30.97 13.51
N PHE A 29 -3.07 31.06 14.81
CA PHE A 29 -2.30 30.05 15.53
C PHE A 29 -3.01 28.70 15.56
N LEU A 30 -4.28 28.67 15.97
CA LEU A 30 -5.08 27.44 16.01
C LEU A 30 -5.25 26.82 14.62
N TYR A 31 -5.48 27.65 13.59
CA TYR A 31 -5.57 27.18 12.21
C TYR A 31 -4.24 26.60 11.72
N SER A 32 -3.12 27.23 12.06
CA SER A 32 -1.78 26.72 11.74
C SER A 32 -1.51 25.37 12.40
N GLN A 33 -1.86 25.23 13.68
CA GLN A 33 -1.73 23.97 14.41
C GLN A 33 -2.61 22.87 13.80
N LEU A 34 -3.85 23.20 13.42
CA LEU A 34 -4.75 22.27 12.73
C LEU A 34 -4.18 21.80 11.38
N LEU A 35 -3.62 22.72 10.59
CA LEU A 35 -2.98 22.38 9.31
C LEU A 35 -1.77 21.48 9.50
N GLN A 36 -0.90 21.78 10.47
CA GLN A 36 0.24 20.94 10.80
C GLN A 36 -0.20 19.52 11.20
N HIS A 37 -1.21 19.41 12.06
CA HIS A 37 -1.73 18.10 12.47
C HIS A 37 -2.31 17.31 11.29
N LYS A 38 -3.07 17.95 10.40
CA LYS A 38 -3.60 17.31 9.18
C LYS A 38 -2.48 16.86 8.24
N GLN A 39 -1.42 17.64 8.08
CA GLN A 39 -0.27 17.25 7.26
C GLN A 39 0.49 16.07 7.85
N GLU A 40 0.63 16.02 9.18
CA GLU A 40 1.26 14.89 9.88
C GLU A 40 0.46 13.60 9.69
N GLN A 41 -0.86 13.64 9.89
CA GLN A 41 -1.74 12.49 9.65
C GLN A 41 -1.64 11.97 8.21
N LYS A 42 -1.63 12.88 7.23
CA LYS A 42 -1.46 12.53 5.81
C LYS A 42 -0.08 11.94 5.52
N PHE A 43 0.95 12.42 6.21
CA PHE A 43 2.30 11.89 6.08
C PHE A 43 2.38 10.46 6.60
N VAL A 44 1.92 10.21 7.83
CA VAL A 44 1.87 8.86 8.43
C VAL A 44 1.08 7.89 7.53
N LYS A 45 -0.09 8.30 7.05
CA LYS A 45 -0.88 7.48 6.12
C LYS A 45 -0.14 7.21 4.81
N GLY A 46 0.46 8.25 4.23
CA GLY A 46 1.25 8.12 3.00
C GLY A 46 2.45 7.19 3.17
N GLN A 47 3.07 7.19 4.35
CA GLN A 47 4.20 6.33 4.68
C GLN A 47 3.77 4.86 4.73
N GLY A 48 2.65 4.54 5.38
CA GLY A 48 2.10 3.18 5.37
C GLY A 48 1.79 2.67 3.96
N ILE A 49 1.19 3.51 3.11
CA ILE A 49 0.93 3.17 1.69
C ILE A 49 2.24 2.91 0.94
N TYR A 50 3.26 3.76 1.16
CA TYR A 50 4.57 3.62 0.54
C TYR A 50 5.26 2.32 0.96
N GLU A 51 5.28 2.01 2.25
CA GLU A 51 5.88 0.80 2.81
C GLU A 51 5.17 -0.45 2.26
N ALA A 52 3.83 -0.50 2.33
CA ALA A 52 3.05 -1.60 1.79
C ALA A 52 3.27 -1.80 0.28
N ALA A 53 3.38 -0.72 -0.50
CA ALA A 53 3.67 -0.80 -1.94
C ALA A 53 5.09 -1.28 -2.24
N ALA A 54 6.09 -0.81 -1.48
CA ALA A 54 7.48 -1.23 -1.62
C ALA A 54 7.65 -2.71 -1.28
N GLU A 55 7.08 -3.15 -0.16
CA GLU A 55 7.10 -4.55 0.28
C GLU A 55 6.35 -5.46 -0.69
N SER A 56 5.16 -5.04 -1.16
CA SER A 56 4.39 -5.76 -2.18
C SER A 56 5.21 -5.98 -3.46
N ARG A 57 5.91 -4.93 -3.92
CA ARG A 57 6.76 -5.03 -5.10
C ARG A 57 7.95 -5.97 -4.86
N GLN A 58 8.61 -5.85 -3.71
CA GLN A 58 9.72 -6.73 -3.34
C GLN A 58 9.28 -8.19 -3.29
N PHE A 59 8.13 -8.48 -2.69
CA PHE A 59 7.54 -9.82 -2.65
C PHE A 59 7.31 -10.39 -4.06
N LEU A 60 6.65 -9.62 -4.93
CA LEU A 60 6.37 -10.05 -6.31
C LEU A 60 7.67 -10.32 -7.09
N ASP A 61 8.65 -9.43 -6.97
CA ASP A 61 9.95 -9.55 -7.63
C ASP A 61 10.77 -10.73 -7.08
N ALA A 62 10.64 -11.05 -5.78
CA ALA A 62 11.36 -12.15 -5.13
C ALA A 62 10.74 -13.53 -5.39
N MET A 63 9.43 -13.61 -5.64
CA MET A 63 8.76 -14.89 -5.92
C MET A 63 9.10 -15.45 -7.31
N ILE A 64 9.26 -14.57 -8.31
CA ILE A 64 9.59 -14.95 -9.70
C ILE A 64 10.83 -15.87 -9.79
N PRO A 65 12.00 -15.51 -9.25
CA PRO A 65 13.18 -16.39 -9.30
C PRO A 65 12.98 -17.70 -8.52
N GLN A 66 12.14 -17.73 -7.49
CA GLN A 66 11.83 -19.00 -6.81
C GLN A 66 10.99 -19.95 -7.65
N LEU A 67 10.03 -19.41 -8.41
CA LEU A 67 9.26 -20.20 -9.36
C LEU A 67 10.15 -20.72 -10.52
N ASP A 68 11.13 -19.93 -10.96
CA ASP A 68 12.15 -20.37 -11.92
C ASP A 68 13.01 -21.51 -11.37
N SER A 69 13.48 -21.39 -10.13
CA SER A 69 14.23 -22.46 -9.46
C SER A 69 13.39 -23.74 -9.33
N LEU A 70 12.10 -23.62 -8.97
CA LEU A 70 11.19 -24.76 -8.91
C LEU A 70 11.03 -25.45 -10.27
N LEU A 71 10.94 -24.69 -11.36
CA LEU A 71 10.85 -25.23 -12.72
C LEU A 71 12.11 -25.97 -13.18
N GLN A 72 13.27 -25.59 -12.63
CA GLN A 72 14.58 -26.17 -12.95
C GLN A 72 14.95 -27.34 -12.03
N SER A 73 14.24 -27.49 -10.91
CA SER A 73 14.51 -28.52 -9.91
C SER A 73 14.42 -29.93 -10.49
N LYS A 74 15.33 -30.81 -10.04
CA LYS A 74 15.46 -32.18 -10.55
C LYS A 74 15.12 -33.26 -9.53
N SER A 75 15.22 -32.94 -8.25
CA SER A 75 14.94 -33.88 -7.15
C SER A 75 13.81 -33.39 -6.24
N MET A 76 13.23 -34.32 -5.49
CA MET A 76 12.21 -34.00 -4.50
C MET A 76 12.77 -33.14 -3.36
N GLU A 77 14.00 -33.42 -2.90
CA GLU A 77 14.67 -32.66 -1.83
C GLU A 77 14.90 -31.20 -2.21
N GLU A 78 15.37 -30.94 -3.44
CA GLU A 78 15.55 -29.59 -3.96
C GLU A 78 14.22 -28.83 -3.98
N ARG A 79 13.15 -29.48 -4.43
CA ARG A 79 11.80 -28.90 -4.41
C ARG A 79 11.31 -28.58 -3.00
N LEU A 80 11.58 -29.44 -2.02
CA LEU A 80 11.16 -29.21 -0.64
C LEU A 80 11.79 -27.94 -0.05
N VAL A 81 13.08 -27.72 -0.30
CA VAL A 81 13.78 -26.50 0.14
C VAL A 81 13.21 -25.27 -0.55
N LEU A 82 13.06 -25.32 -1.88
CA LEU A 82 12.52 -24.20 -2.65
C LEU A 82 11.09 -23.83 -2.25
N LYS A 83 10.24 -24.82 -1.94
CA LYS A 83 8.89 -24.58 -1.41
C LYS A 83 8.90 -23.95 -0.03
N PHE A 84 9.81 -24.37 0.84
CA PHE A 84 9.97 -23.78 2.16
C PHE A 84 10.35 -22.29 2.05
N ASP A 85 11.31 -21.97 1.18
CA ASP A 85 11.71 -20.59 0.91
C ASP A 85 10.57 -19.77 0.28
N ALA A 86 9.81 -20.35 -0.66
CA ALA A 86 8.63 -19.71 -1.23
C ALA A 86 7.54 -19.45 -0.16
N GLY A 87 7.32 -20.38 0.77
CA GLY A 87 6.40 -20.19 1.89
C GLY A 87 6.85 -19.07 2.83
N LYS A 88 8.15 -18.92 3.07
CA LYS A 88 8.70 -17.79 3.82
C LYS A 88 8.43 -16.46 3.10
N LEU A 89 8.66 -16.40 1.78
CA LEU A 89 8.33 -15.21 0.99
C LEU A 89 6.84 -14.90 0.99
N ALA A 90 5.96 -15.91 0.98
CA ALA A 90 4.52 -15.73 1.03
C ALA A 90 4.05 -15.00 2.30
N ALA A 91 4.80 -15.08 3.41
CA ALA A 91 4.52 -14.31 4.61
C ALA A 91 4.62 -12.79 4.37
N ASP A 92 5.58 -12.37 3.53
CA ASP A 92 5.77 -10.96 3.12
C ASP A 92 4.67 -10.49 2.14
N GLY A 93 3.93 -11.43 1.53
CA GLY A 93 2.81 -11.13 0.64
C GLY A 93 1.65 -10.40 1.33
N ARG A 94 1.60 -10.38 2.67
CA ARG A 94 0.57 -9.63 3.44
C ARG A 94 0.55 -8.13 3.10
N ALA A 95 1.68 -7.56 2.70
CA ALA A 95 1.76 -6.18 2.25
C ALA A 95 0.82 -5.87 1.06
N LEU A 96 0.52 -6.85 0.20
CA LEU A 96 -0.45 -6.68 -0.89
C LEU A 96 -1.87 -6.48 -0.38
N ALA A 97 -2.23 -7.16 0.70
CA ALA A 97 -3.53 -7.01 1.35
C ALA A 97 -3.63 -5.65 2.05
N GLU A 98 -2.57 -5.21 2.72
CA GLU A 98 -2.51 -3.90 3.37
C GLU A 98 -2.61 -2.76 2.36
N LEU A 99 -1.85 -2.83 1.26
CA LEU A 99 -1.93 -1.88 0.16
C LEU A 99 -3.35 -1.80 -0.42
N THR A 100 -4.00 -2.96 -0.55
CA THR A 100 -5.36 -3.06 -1.05
C THR A 100 -6.38 -2.47 -0.09
N ALA A 101 -6.24 -2.73 1.21
CA ALA A 101 -7.10 -2.15 2.23
C ALA A 101 -6.97 -0.62 2.26
N GLU A 102 -5.75 -0.09 2.14
CA GLU A 102 -5.52 1.36 2.03
C GLU A 102 -6.16 1.94 0.77
N ALA A 103 -6.08 1.23 -0.37
CA ALA A 103 -6.74 1.65 -1.61
C ALA A 103 -8.26 1.69 -1.46
N ALA A 104 -8.86 0.65 -0.87
CA ALA A 104 -10.30 0.59 -0.61
C ALA A 104 -10.76 1.71 0.33
N GLY A 105 -9.95 2.08 1.33
CA GLY A 105 -10.27 3.16 2.28
C GLY A 105 -10.18 4.58 1.70
N ILE A 106 -9.62 4.78 0.50
CA ILE A 106 -9.45 6.10 -0.13
C ILE A 106 -10.11 6.18 -1.52
N SER A 107 -10.37 5.04 -2.16
CA SER A 107 -10.98 4.98 -3.49
C SER A 107 -12.36 5.65 -3.51
N ALA A 108 -12.67 6.32 -4.62
CA ALA A 108 -14.01 6.84 -4.88
C ALA A 108 -15.02 5.69 -5.15
N GLU A 109 -14.53 4.51 -5.51
CA GLU A 109 -15.33 3.31 -5.83
C GLU A 109 -14.87 2.14 -4.94
N PRO A 110 -15.10 2.19 -3.62
CA PRO A 110 -14.58 1.20 -2.67
C PRO A 110 -15.12 -0.22 -2.92
N GLU A 111 -16.32 -0.34 -3.50
CA GLU A 111 -16.96 -1.63 -3.80
C GLU A 111 -16.25 -2.43 -4.91
N THR A 112 -15.36 -1.77 -5.67
CA THR A 112 -14.59 -2.42 -6.74
C THR A 112 -13.31 -3.09 -6.24
N LEU A 113 -12.93 -2.84 -4.97
CA LEU A 113 -11.71 -3.35 -4.37
C LEU A 113 -12.05 -4.31 -3.23
N ASP A 114 -11.75 -5.58 -3.42
CA ASP A 114 -11.86 -6.60 -2.39
C ASP A 114 -10.56 -6.68 -1.57
N SER A 115 -10.61 -6.27 -0.31
CA SER A 115 -9.46 -6.32 0.61
C SER A 115 -9.04 -7.74 1.01
N HIS A 116 -9.90 -8.73 0.83
CA HIS A 116 -9.62 -10.14 1.15
C HIS A 116 -9.07 -10.93 -0.04
N LEU A 117 -9.26 -10.43 -1.26
CA LEU A 117 -8.80 -11.10 -2.48
C LEU A 117 -7.29 -11.40 -2.47
N PRO A 118 -6.37 -10.46 -2.10
CA PRO A 118 -4.94 -10.75 -2.09
C PRO A 118 -4.57 -11.88 -1.12
N LEU A 119 -5.17 -11.93 0.07
CA LEU A 119 -4.92 -13.01 1.04
C LEU A 119 -5.42 -14.36 0.54
N THR A 120 -6.59 -14.37 -0.09
CA THR A 120 -7.15 -15.59 -0.70
C THR A 120 -6.25 -16.08 -1.82
N TYR A 121 -5.82 -15.17 -2.70
CA TYR A 121 -4.90 -15.46 -3.79
C TYR A 121 -3.59 -16.06 -3.26
N LEU A 122 -2.96 -15.44 -2.25
CA LEU A 122 -1.73 -15.96 -1.64
C LEU A 122 -1.91 -17.33 -1.00
N SER A 123 -3.05 -17.58 -0.35
CA SER A 123 -3.36 -18.90 0.19
C SER A 123 -3.50 -19.95 -0.91
N ASP A 124 -4.15 -19.61 -2.03
CA ASP A 124 -4.26 -20.50 -3.19
C ASP A 124 -2.88 -20.80 -3.79
N VAL A 125 -1.99 -19.80 -3.87
CA VAL A 125 -0.58 -19.98 -4.29
C VAL A 125 0.14 -20.94 -3.36
N GLU A 126 0.09 -20.71 -2.04
CA GLU A 126 0.77 -21.54 -1.05
C GLU A 126 0.29 -22.99 -1.12
N ASN A 127 -1.04 -23.19 -1.16
CA ASN A 127 -1.65 -24.50 -1.27
C ASN A 127 -1.21 -25.21 -2.57
N GLY A 128 -1.24 -24.50 -3.70
CA GLY A 128 -0.78 -25.03 -4.99
C GLY A 128 0.68 -25.47 -4.93
N LEU A 129 1.58 -24.61 -4.46
CA LEU A 129 3.00 -24.93 -4.32
C LEU A 129 3.26 -26.11 -3.35
N GLN A 130 2.51 -26.22 -2.25
CA GLN A 130 2.65 -27.35 -1.33
C GLN A 130 2.31 -28.70 -1.99
N THR A 131 1.35 -28.73 -2.93
CA THR A 131 0.91 -29.99 -3.58
C THR A 131 1.85 -30.52 -4.68
N ILE A 132 2.67 -29.67 -5.29
CA ILE A 132 3.45 -30.00 -6.51
C ILE A 132 4.69 -30.86 -6.27
N GLY A 133 4.98 -31.87 -7.08
CA GLY A 133 6.29 -32.53 -7.09
C GLY A 133 6.63 -33.29 -5.79
N ARG A 134 5.61 -33.87 -5.14
CA ARG A 134 5.73 -34.72 -3.92
C ARG A 134 6.21 -36.15 -4.21
N TYR A 135 6.93 -36.32 -5.31
CA TYR A 135 7.40 -37.60 -5.83
C TYR A 135 8.80 -37.45 -6.41
N GLU A 136 9.50 -38.56 -6.61
CA GLU A 136 10.84 -38.58 -7.20
C GLU A 136 10.81 -38.42 -8.73
N GLY A 137 11.81 -37.71 -9.26
CA GLY A 137 11.91 -37.41 -10.69
C GLY A 137 11.44 -36.00 -11.08
N PRO A 138 11.34 -35.70 -12.39
CA PRO A 138 10.98 -34.37 -12.88
C PRO A 138 9.51 -34.03 -12.62
N LEU A 139 9.22 -32.74 -12.52
CA LEU A 139 7.84 -32.23 -12.47
C LEU A 139 7.03 -32.71 -13.68
N SER A 140 5.77 -33.04 -13.44
CA SER A 140 4.84 -33.43 -14.51
C SER A 140 4.54 -32.24 -15.41
N GLU A 141 4.07 -32.50 -16.62
CA GLU A 141 3.70 -31.44 -17.56
C GLU A 141 2.64 -30.48 -16.99
N ALA A 142 1.66 -31.02 -16.27
CA ALA A 142 0.61 -30.23 -15.61
C ALA A 142 1.18 -29.32 -14.51
N GLU A 143 2.08 -29.84 -13.67
CA GLU A 143 2.72 -29.04 -12.61
C GLU A 143 3.63 -27.94 -13.19
N ARG A 144 4.38 -28.26 -14.25
CA ARG A 144 5.20 -27.25 -14.95
C ARG A 144 4.32 -26.18 -15.57
N ALA A 145 3.21 -26.56 -16.20
CA ALA A 145 2.25 -25.61 -16.76
C ALA A 145 1.66 -24.69 -15.69
N TYR A 146 1.31 -25.24 -14.52
CA TYR A 146 0.86 -24.44 -13.39
C TYR A 146 1.92 -23.46 -12.89
N ILE A 147 3.16 -23.90 -12.65
CA ILE A 147 4.23 -23.00 -12.17
C ILE A 147 4.54 -21.93 -13.21
N LEU A 148 4.50 -22.25 -14.52
CA LEU A 148 4.66 -21.26 -15.59
C LEU A 148 3.54 -20.23 -15.62
N ALA A 149 2.28 -20.66 -15.48
CA ALA A 149 1.13 -19.75 -15.41
C ALA A 149 1.23 -18.83 -14.18
N LEU A 150 1.58 -19.42 -13.03
CA LEU A 150 1.78 -18.69 -11.78
C LEU A 150 2.91 -17.65 -11.93
N LYS A 151 4.05 -18.04 -12.51
CA LYS A 151 5.16 -17.13 -12.79
C LYS A 151 4.72 -15.97 -13.68
N SER A 152 3.98 -16.25 -14.75
CA SER A 152 3.48 -15.22 -15.66
C SER A 152 2.55 -14.22 -14.94
N SER A 153 1.70 -14.70 -14.03
CA SER A 153 0.86 -13.83 -13.19
C SER A 153 1.71 -12.92 -12.28
N PHE A 154 2.72 -13.49 -11.62
CA PHE A 154 3.66 -12.71 -10.78
C PHE A 154 4.46 -11.68 -11.59
N GLU A 155 4.93 -12.02 -12.80
CA GLU A 155 5.58 -11.08 -13.71
C GLU A 155 4.64 -9.93 -14.13
N ALA A 156 3.37 -10.25 -14.44
CA ALA A 156 2.36 -9.25 -14.79
C ALA A 156 2.04 -8.32 -13.60
N MET A 157 1.86 -8.87 -12.41
CA MET A 157 1.64 -8.11 -11.17
C MET A 157 2.84 -7.22 -10.82
N SER A 158 4.07 -7.76 -10.92
CA SER A 158 5.30 -6.97 -10.77
C SER A 158 5.35 -5.82 -11.78
N GLY A 159 4.99 -6.10 -13.05
CA GLY A 159 4.89 -5.09 -14.10
C GLY A 159 3.94 -3.94 -13.76
N ILE A 160 2.78 -4.24 -13.17
CA ILE A 160 1.82 -3.24 -12.68
C ILE A 160 2.44 -2.43 -11.52
N MET A 161 3.05 -3.11 -10.55
CA MET A 161 3.64 -2.49 -9.37
C MET A 161 4.87 -1.61 -9.67
N LYS A 162 5.56 -1.82 -10.80
CA LYS A 162 6.59 -0.89 -11.28
C LYS A 162 6.04 0.50 -11.64
N GLY A 163 4.73 0.62 -11.87
CA GLY A 163 4.05 1.91 -12.01
C GLY A 163 4.00 2.72 -10.72
N PHE A 164 4.21 2.08 -9.56
CA PHE A 164 4.30 2.76 -8.28
C PHE A 164 5.69 3.40 -8.11
N ASN A 165 5.73 4.71 -7.88
CA ASN A 165 7.00 5.41 -7.70
C ASN A 165 7.57 5.15 -6.29
N THR A 166 8.53 4.24 -6.21
CA THR A 166 9.23 3.90 -4.96
C THR A 166 10.40 4.83 -4.63
N ASN A 167 10.73 5.82 -5.47
CA ASN A 167 11.87 6.73 -5.25
C ASN A 167 11.47 8.01 -4.49
N ILE A 168 10.42 7.94 -3.68
CA ILE A 168 9.83 9.09 -2.98
C ILE A 168 10.02 9.06 -1.46
N GLY A 169 10.72 8.05 -0.92
CA GLY A 169 10.90 7.85 0.52
C GLY A 169 11.44 9.07 1.28
N ASP A 170 12.33 9.84 0.66
CA ASP A 170 12.91 11.04 1.27
C ASP A 170 12.09 12.32 1.01
N ASN A 171 11.01 12.24 0.23
CA ASN A 171 10.20 13.38 -0.17
C ASN A 171 8.86 13.39 0.57
N ARG A 172 8.83 14.09 1.70
CA ARG A 172 7.62 14.29 2.53
C ARG A 172 6.40 14.75 1.73
N SER A 173 6.57 15.65 0.76
CA SER A 173 5.46 16.16 -0.05
C SER A 173 4.90 15.09 -0.99
N ALA A 174 5.75 14.24 -1.55
CA ALA A 174 5.34 13.11 -2.38
C ALA A 174 4.63 12.03 -1.55
N ILE A 175 5.14 11.72 -0.36
CA ILE A 175 4.49 10.80 0.60
C ILE A 175 3.09 11.30 0.98
N ILE A 176 2.95 12.59 1.33
CA ILE A 176 1.65 13.19 1.64
C ILE A 176 0.67 13.06 0.46
N ARG A 177 1.14 13.14 -0.79
CA ARG A 177 0.27 12.97 -1.98
C ARG A 177 -0.29 11.56 -2.08
N LEU A 178 0.41 10.52 -1.64
CA LEU A 178 -0.13 9.15 -1.65
C LEU A 178 -1.43 9.04 -0.84
N SER A 179 -1.54 9.76 0.28
CA SER A 179 -2.75 9.77 1.10
C SER A 179 -4.02 10.28 0.38
N SER A 180 -3.86 10.92 -0.78
CA SER A 180 -4.98 11.40 -1.60
C SER A 180 -5.57 10.35 -2.53
N GLY A 181 -4.92 9.18 -2.70
CA GLY A 181 -5.40 8.11 -3.59
C GLY A 181 -5.20 8.36 -5.08
N LEU A 182 -4.66 9.52 -5.48
CA LEU A 182 -4.40 9.87 -6.88
C LEU A 182 -3.38 8.91 -7.50
N ASP A 183 -3.70 8.43 -8.70
CA ASP A 183 -2.88 7.62 -9.61
C ASP A 183 -2.58 6.17 -9.18
N TRP A 184 -2.35 5.88 -7.90
CA TRP A 184 -1.92 4.54 -7.45
C TRP A 184 -3.08 3.57 -7.16
N THR A 185 -4.26 4.06 -6.77
CA THR A 185 -5.44 3.21 -6.51
C THR A 185 -5.89 2.44 -7.75
N GLN A 186 -5.72 3.02 -8.94
CA GLN A 186 -5.98 2.35 -10.21
C GLN A 186 -4.99 1.21 -10.48
N LEU A 187 -3.75 1.31 -10.00
CA LEU A 187 -2.78 0.21 -10.10
C LEU A 187 -3.22 -0.97 -9.25
N VAL A 188 -3.73 -0.71 -8.04
CA VAL A 188 -4.28 -1.75 -7.15
C VAL A 188 -5.50 -2.41 -7.79
N ALA A 189 -6.40 -1.65 -8.40
CA ALA A 189 -7.54 -2.20 -9.14
C ALA A 189 -7.10 -3.11 -10.30
N LYS A 190 -6.08 -2.70 -11.06
CA LYS A 190 -5.48 -3.54 -12.11
C LYS A 190 -4.85 -4.81 -11.55
N LEU A 191 -4.21 -4.72 -10.39
CA LEU A 191 -3.59 -5.87 -9.71
C LEU A 191 -4.65 -6.88 -9.25
N GLN A 192 -5.76 -6.43 -8.65
CA GLN A 192 -6.88 -7.32 -8.31
C GLN A 192 -7.52 -7.97 -9.54
N LYS A 193 -7.71 -7.19 -10.62
CA LYS A 193 -8.22 -7.73 -11.87
C LYS A 193 -7.32 -8.85 -12.41
N MET A 194 -6.00 -8.70 -12.32
CA MET A 194 -5.04 -9.74 -12.69
C MET A 194 -5.21 -11.00 -11.82
N MET A 195 -5.38 -10.85 -10.51
CA MET A 195 -5.61 -11.98 -9.60
C MET A 195 -6.90 -12.76 -9.91
N LEU A 196 -7.95 -12.08 -10.40
CA LEU A 196 -9.21 -12.70 -10.81
C LEU A 196 -9.11 -13.38 -12.18
N GLU A 197 -8.42 -12.78 -13.14
CA GLU A 197 -8.26 -13.32 -14.49
C GLU A 197 -7.28 -14.51 -14.54
N GLN A 198 -6.29 -14.53 -13.65
CA GLN A 198 -5.28 -15.59 -13.54
C GLN A 198 -5.30 -16.21 -12.15
N PRO A 199 -6.34 -16.99 -11.81
CA PRO A 199 -6.47 -17.56 -10.48
C PRO A 199 -5.32 -18.52 -10.18
N ALA A 200 -4.75 -18.42 -8.98
CA ALA A 200 -3.65 -19.27 -8.52
C ALA A 200 -4.07 -20.71 -8.15
N LYS A 201 -5.33 -21.09 -8.40
CA LYS A 201 -5.81 -22.44 -8.07
C LYS A 201 -5.24 -23.47 -9.02
N LEU A 202 -4.67 -24.53 -8.45
CA LEU A 202 -4.31 -25.73 -9.22
C LEU A 202 -5.62 -26.34 -9.76
N ALA A 203 -5.71 -26.53 -11.08
CA ALA A 203 -6.83 -27.28 -11.67
C ALA A 203 -6.79 -28.71 -11.11
N ALA A 204 -7.91 -29.16 -10.53
CA ALA A 204 -8.06 -30.49 -9.95
C ALA A 204 -8.04 -31.60 -11.00
#